data_AF-A0AAE4R6M1-F1
#
_entry.id   AF-A0AAE4R6M1-F1
#
_cell.length_a   1.000
_cell.length_b   1.000
_cell.length_c   1.000
_cell.angle_alpha   90.00
_cell.angle_beta   90.00
_cell.angle_gamma   90.00
#
_symmetry.space_group_name_H-M   'P 1'
#
loop_
_entity.id
_entity.type
_entity.pdbx_description
1 polymer ?
#
loop_
_entity_poly.entity_id
_entity_poly.type
_entity_poly.pdbx_seq_one_letter_code
_entity_poly.pdbx_strand_id
1 'polypeptide(L)'
;MTERREHELVEQIPAADWVDQDLLTRQMSAELLSDEIVSEETRLAAMADSDLSDSDRNAAEQLLRRRIDAMKAARASYLER
;
A
#
# COMPACT_ATOMS: atom_id res chain seq x y z
N MET A 1 43.12 27.92 9.72
CA MET A 1 42.36 27.22 8.65
C MET A 1 41.19 26.52 9.31
N THR A 2 39.98 27.06 9.15
CA THR A 2 38.76 26.30 9.45
C THR A 2 37.73 26.72 8.42
N GLU A 3 37.78 26.07 7.26
CA GLU A 3 36.74 26.15 6.25
C GLU A 3 35.46 25.62 6.89
N ARG A 4 34.54 26.53 7.24
CA ARG A 4 33.16 26.13 7.52
C ARG A 4 32.61 25.66 6.19
N ARG A 5 32.32 24.36 6.08
CA ARG A 5 31.58 23.81 4.93
C ARG A 5 30.33 24.67 4.76
N GLU A 6 30.25 25.36 3.63
CA GLU A 6 29.06 26.11 3.26
C GLU A 6 27.92 25.10 3.18
N HIS A 7 27.01 25.16 4.14
CA HIS A 7 25.81 24.35 4.09
C HIS A 7 24.99 24.89 2.92
N GLU A 8 24.82 24.05 1.89
CA GLU A 8 23.91 24.32 0.79
C GLU A 8 22.54 24.67 1.37
N LEU A 9 22.08 25.88 1.08
CA LEU A 9 20.77 26.35 1.53
C LEU A 9 19.74 25.47 0.84
N VAL A 10 19.14 24.55 1.59
CA VAL A 10 17.99 23.80 1.12
C VAL A 10 16.88 24.80 0.89
N GLU A 11 16.53 25.04 -0.37
CA GLU A 11 15.36 25.85 -0.70
C GLU A 11 14.13 25.16 -0.12
N GLN A 12 13.53 25.80 0.88
CA GLN A 12 12.31 25.31 1.48
C GLN A 12 11.15 25.68 0.58
N ILE A 13 10.49 24.66 0.06
CA ILE A 13 9.24 24.81 -0.68
C ILE A 13 8.20 25.46 0.26
N PRO A 14 7.59 26.59 -0.13
CA PRO A 14 6.55 27.25 0.66
C PRO A 14 5.45 26.27 1.07
N ALA A 15 4.95 26.37 2.31
CA ALA A 15 3.93 25.46 2.83
C ALA A 15 2.64 25.41 1.99
N ALA A 16 2.35 26.47 1.22
CA ALA A 16 1.22 26.50 0.28
C ALA A 16 1.42 25.53 -0.91
N ASP A 17 2.67 25.32 -1.33
CA ASP A 17 3.06 24.44 -2.44
C ASP A 17 3.21 22.97 -1.98
N TRP A 18 3.00 22.69 -0.69
CA TRP A 18 2.91 21.32 -0.17
C TRP A 18 1.59 20.65 -0.58
N VAL A 19 0.54 21.44 -0.83
CA VAL A 19 -0.81 20.93 -1.11
C VAL A 19 -0.90 20.32 -2.51
N ASP A 20 -0.07 20.76 -3.45
CA ASP A 20 0.06 20.15 -4.78
C ASP A 20 0.88 18.85 -4.78
N GLN A 21 1.49 18.48 -3.65
CA GLN A 21 1.96 17.11 -3.42
C GLN A 21 0.81 16.26 -2.86
N ASP A 22 -0.19 15.99 -3.70
CA ASP A 22 -1.12 14.89 -3.45
C ASP A 22 -0.32 13.58 -3.60
N LEU A 23 0.39 13.19 -2.54
CA LEU A 23 1.34 12.06 -2.54
C LEU A 23 0.65 10.77 -3.01
N LEU A 24 -0.68 10.67 -2.90
CA LEU A 24 -1.52 9.61 -3.43
C LEU A 24 -2.92 10.13 -3.79
N THR A 25 -3.13 10.51 -5.06
CA THR A 25 -4.49 10.78 -5.56
C THR A 25 -5.41 9.57 -5.30
N ARG A 26 -6.73 9.79 -5.19
CA ARG A 26 -7.70 8.66 -5.05
C ARG A 26 -7.51 7.61 -6.16
N GLN A 27 -7.23 8.06 -7.37
CA GLN A 27 -6.95 7.19 -8.50
C GLN A 27 -5.66 6.37 -8.30
N MET A 28 -4.55 7.03 -7.93
CA MET A 28 -3.28 6.35 -7.66
C MET A 28 -3.39 5.38 -6.47
N SER A 29 -4.16 5.73 -5.45
CA SER A 29 -4.48 4.84 -4.32
C SER A 29 -5.26 3.60 -4.76
N ALA A 30 -6.22 3.75 -5.67
CA ALA A 30 -7.01 2.64 -6.22
C ALA A 30 -6.15 1.72 -7.11
N GLU A 31 -5.21 2.27 -7.86
CA GLU A 31 -4.26 1.52 -8.69
C GLU A 31 -3.31 0.70 -7.83
N LEU A 32 -2.64 1.31 -6.84
CA LEU A 32 -1.76 0.57 -5.93
C LEU A 32 -2.48 -0.51 -5.13
N LEU A 33 -3.72 -0.25 -4.69
CA LEU A 33 -4.54 -1.27 -4.05
C LEU A 33 -4.90 -2.41 -5.01
N SER A 34 -5.06 -2.14 -6.31
CA SER A 34 -5.33 -3.20 -7.29
C SER A 34 -4.15 -4.14 -7.39
N ASP A 35 -2.93 -3.62 -7.46
CA ASP A 35 -1.70 -4.42 -7.51
C ASP A 35 -1.51 -5.26 -6.23
N GLU A 36 -1.72 -4.67 -5.07
CA GLU A 36 -1.63 -5.38 -3.78
C GLU A 36 -2.70 -6.47 -3.66
N ILE A 37 -3.94 -6.22 -4.12
CA ILE A 37 -5.00 -7.24 -4.16
C ILE A 37 -4.56 -8.44 -5.02
N VAL A 38 -3.98 -8.21 -6.19
CA VAL A 38 -3.49 -9.29 -7.08
C VAL A 38 -2.37 -10.09 -6.39
N SER A 39 -1.45 -9.41 -5.71
CA SER A 39 -0.37 -10.04 -4.93
C SER A 39 -0.94 -10.95 -3.83
N GLU A 40 -1.91 -10.46 -3.07
CA GLU A 40 -2.52 -11.21 -1.97
C GLU A 40 -3.43 -12.35 -2.46
N GLU A 41 -4.12 -12.19 -3.60
CA GLU A 41 -4.85 -13.28 -4.27
C GLU A 41 -3.89 -14.38 -4.77
N THR A 42 -2.71 -14.00 -5.26
CA THR A 42 -1.65 -14.94 -5.65
C THR A 42 -1.12 -15.69 -4.43
N ARG A 43 -0.87 -14.99 -3.32
CA ARG A 43 -0.48 -15.61 -2.05
C ARG A 43 -1.55 -16.59 -1.56
N LEU A 44 -2.83 -16.23 -1.68
CA LEU A 44 -3.96 -17.09 -1.31
C LEU A 44 -3.96 -18.39 -2.14
N ALA A 45 -3.74 -18.29 -3.45
CA ALA A 45 -3.65 -19.47 -4.32
C ALA A 45 -2.47 -20.38 -3.95
N ALA A 46 -1.33 -19.80 -3.59
CA ALA A 46 -0.14 -20.54 -3.17
C ALA A 46 -0.28 -21.23 -1.80
N MET A 47 -1.33 -20.93 -1.01
CA MET A 47 -1.54 -21.57 0.29
C MET A 47 -1.83 -23.06 0.19
N ALA A 48 -2.34 -23.54 -0.95
CA ALA A 48 -2.58 -24.96 -1.19
C ALA A 48 -1.29 -25.79 -1.05
N ASP A 49 -0.15 -25.19 -1.41
CA ASP A 49 1.18 -25.84 -1.39
C ASP A 49 1.95 -25.57 -0.08
N SER A 50 1.31 -24.98 0.93
CA SER A 50 1.97 -24.68 2.21
C SER A 50 2.13 -25.92 3.10
N ASP A 51 3.25 -26.01 3.82
CA ASP A 51 3.53 -27.06 4.83
C ASP A 51 2.74 -26.89 6.15
N LEU A 52 1.67 -26.08 6.14
CA LEU A 52 0.80 -25.87 7.30
C LEU A 52 -0.10 -27.08 7.54
N SER A 53 -0.49 -27.28 8.80
CA SER A 53 -1.58 -28.19 9.13
C SER A 53 -2.88 -27.72 8.47
N ASP A 54 -3.83 -28.62 8.20
CA ASP A 54 -5.11 -28.25 7.57
C ASP A 54 -5.87 -27.19 8.40
N SER A 55 -5.78 -27.26 9.73
CA SER A 55 -6.40 -26.28 10.62
C SER A 55 -5.75 -24.90 10.48
N ASP A 56 -4.42 -24.84 10.49
CA ASP A 56 -3.68 -23.58 10.38
C ASP A 56 -3.83 -22.96 8.99
N ARG A 57 -3.81 -23.81 7.95
CA ARG A 57 -4.07 -23.40 6.57
C ARG A 57 -5.46 -22.77 6.44
N ASN A 58 -6.50 -23.43 6.95
CA ASN A 58 -7.87 -22.92 6.93
C ASN A 58 -8.02 -21.58 7.67
N ALA A 59 -7.36 -21.44 8.83
CA ALA A 59 -7.39 -20.19 9.60
C ALA A 59 -6.69 -19.04 8.85
N ALA A 60 -5.51 -19.32 8.29
CA ALA A 60 -4.76 -18.35 7.51
C ALA A 60 -5.49 -17.97 6.21
N GLU A 61 -6.16 -18.93 5.54
CA GLU A 61 -6.93 -18.69 4.32
C GLU A 61 -8.10 -17.76 4.60
N GLN A 62 -8.85 -18.02 5.67
CA GLN A 62 -9.96 -17.15 6.09
C GLN A 62 -9.49 -15.73 6.43
N LEU A 63 -8.36 -15.60 7.13
CA LEU A 63 -7.80 -14.29 7.47
C LEU A 63 -7.42 -13.52 6.20
N LEU A 64 -6.75 -14.19 5.27
CA LEU A 64 -6.28 -13.59 4.02
C LEU A 64 -7.46 -13.17 3.13
N ARG A 65 -8.51 -14.01 3.02
CA ARG A 65 -9.74 -13.66 2.31
C ARG A 65 -10.41 -12.42 2.88
N ARG A 66 -10.55 -12.32 4.21
CA ARG A 66 -11.11 -11.12 4.87
C ARG A 66 -10.29 -9.87 4.58
N ARG A 67 -8.96 -9.97 4.55
CA ARG A 67 -8.07 -8.85 4.19
C ARG A 67 -8.29 -8.41 2.75
N ILE A 68 -8.36 -9.36 1.80
CA ILE A 68 -8.64 -9.08 0.38
C ILE A 68 -9.99 -8.38 0.21
N ASP A 69 -11.03 -8.85 0.90
CA ASP A 69 -12.36 -8.23 0.85
C ASP A 69 -12.33 -6.79 1.38
N ALA A 70 -11.61 -6.54 2.48
CA ALA A 70 -11.44 -5.19 3.01
C ALA A 70 -10.67 -4.28 2.03
N MET A 71 -9.63 -4.78 1.37
CA MET A 71 -8.89 -4.04 0.34
C MET A 71 -9.77 -3.72 -0.88
N LYS A 72 -10.61 -4.66 -1.32
CA LYS A 72 -11.58 -4.44 -2.40
C LYS A 72 -12.60 -3.35 -2.04
N ALA A 73 -13.11 -3.36 -0.80
CA ALA A 73 -14.02 -2.33 -0.31
C ALA A 73 -13.35 -0.95 -0.23
N ALA A 74 -12.12 -0.87 0.28
CA ALA A 74 -11.35 0.37 0.33
C ALA A 74 -11.10 0.94 -1.08
N ARG A 75 -10.69 0.08 -2.02
CA ARG A 75 -10.52 0.46 -3.43
C ARG A 75 -11.82 0.97 -4.05
N ALA A 76 -12.95 0.32 -3.80
CA ALA A 76 -14.26 0.78 -4.27
C ALA A 76 -14.57 2.19 -3.73
N SER A 77 -14.28 2.46 -2.46
CA SER A 77 -14.50 3.78 -1.84
C SER A 77 -13.71 4.93 -2.49
N TYR A 78 -12.57 4.63 -3.13
CA TYR A 78 -11.79 5.63 -3.88
C TYR A 78 -12.38 5.91 -5.27
N LEU A 79 -13.15 4.97 -5.83
CA LEU A 79 -13.76 5.05 -7.15
C LEU A 79 -15.21 5.56 -7.10
N GLU A 80 -15.86 5.48 -5.93
CA GLU A 80 -17.17 6.08 -5.65
C GLU A 80 -17.01 7.60 -5.44
N ARG A 81 -17.76 8.39 -6.21
CA ARG A 81 -17.71 9.87 -6.24
C ARG A 81 -18.46 10.50 -5.08
#